data_AF-A0A128FAV1-F1
#
_entry.id   AF-A0A128FAV1-F1
#
_cell.length_a   1.000
_cell.length_b   1.000
_cell.length_c   1.000
_cell.angle_alpha   90.00
_cell.angle_beta   90.00
_cell.angle_gamma   90.00
#
_symmetry.space_group_name_H-M   'P 1'
#
loop_
_entity.id
_entity.type
_entity.pdbx_description
1 polymer ?
#
loop_
_entity_poly.entity_id
_entity_poly.type
_entity_poly.pdbx_seq_one_letter_code
_entity_poly.pdbx_strand_id
1 'polypeptide(L)'
;MDKVSLKIGGRVWQGWKQVSTTRALSAVTGEHQFSITRSWQDAEALPLREGMAVEVFIGEDKVATGYIAERVPSYDANTLSYHITARCKTKDLVESSLVHPSGEWKHVTLATLADEICRPYGIAVEVQTDIGGPFTTVRLEQGESPFELLERLARQRGVLLTSNANGNLVIARASDIQLHTALVLGQNILAARGRFSESERFSQYIIKGVGNGAAFDAQSPARVGGQSVSVNDNDITRYRPKIILSEEVFTADGASRRGQWQKQRALAHATTTEITVQGWRMPNGMLWPLNRRIKVLDPIQGIDDVLLIASLTRLEDDQGRTTVLGLVPPNAMDIPIETAKDTKQVAAW
;
A
#
# COMPACT_ATOMS: atom_id res chain seq x y z
N MET A 1 27.75 -1.60 -14.65
CA MET A 1 26.39 -2.13 -14.43
C MET A 1 26.22 -2.33 -12.92
N ASP A 2 25.18 -1.76 -12.32
CA ASP A 2 25.03 -1.74 -10.85
C ASP A 2 24.93 -3.16 -10.29
N LYS A 3 25.70 -3.52 -9.27
CA LYS A 3 25.55 -4.85 -8.66
C LYS A 3 24.46 -4.80 -7.59
N VAL A 4 23.67 -5.86 -7.51
CA VAL A 4 22.81 -6.10 -6.34
C VAL A 4 23.65 -6.69 -5.23
N SER A 5 23.55 -6.10 -4.04
CA SER A 5 24.27 -6.60 -2.87
C SER A 5 23.40 -6.62 -1.62
N LEU A 6 23.60 -7.65 -0.80
CA LEU A 6 23.01 -7.76 0.53
C LEU A 6 24.09 -7.53 1.58
N LYS A 7 23.89 -6.60 2.50
CA LYS A 7 24.73 -6.46 3.69
C LYS A 7 24.09 -7.23 4.83
N ILE A 8 24.75 -8.29 5.29
CA ILE A 8 24.25 -9.21 6.31
C ILE A 8 25.40 -9.57 7.24
N GLY A 9 25.26 -9.32 8.55
CA GLY A 9 26.27 -9.68 9.55
C GLY A 9 27.65 -9.07 9.29
N GLY A 10 27.70 -7.83 8.79
CA GLY A 10 28.95 -7.14 8.42
C GLY A 10 29.62 -7.63 7.13
N ARG A 11 29.01 -8.58 6.41
CA ARG A 11 29.50 -9.10 5.12
C ARG A 11 28.62 -8.63 3.98
N VAL A 12 29.22 -8.50 2.80
CA VAL A 12 28.55 -8.14 1.55
C VAL A 12 28.38 -9.38 0.68
N TRP A 13 27.15 -9.71 0.31
CA TRP A 13 26.79 -10.85 -0.52
C TRP A 13 26.33 -10.36 -1.91
N GLN A 14 26.91 -10.91 -2.97
CA GLN A 14 26.68 -10.53 -4.37
C GLN A 14 26.66 -11.77 -5.27
N GLY A 15 26.39 -11.60 -6.57
CA GLY A 15 26.41 -12.69 -7.54
C GLY A 15 25.09 -13.46 -7.65
N TRP A 16 23.98 -12.77 -7.39
CA TRP A 16 22.64 -13.33 -7.53
C TRP A 16 22.33 -13.61 -9.00
N LYS A 17 21.74 -14.77 -9.27
CA LYS A 17 21.25 -15.14 -10.61
C LYS A 17 19.90 -14.53 -10.91
N GLN A 18 19.02 -14.51 -9.90
CA GLN A 18 17.75 -13.80 -10.01
C GLN A 18 17.56 -12.86 -8.82
N VAL A 19 16.98 -11.71 -9.11
CA VAL A 19 16.60 -10.71 -8.12
C VAL A 19 15.18 -10.27 -8.42
N SER A 20 14.35 -10.21 -7.38
CA SER A 20 13.05 -9.57 -7.42
C SER A 20 12.92 -8.65 -6.20
N THR A 21 12.70 -7.35 -6.42
CA THR A 21 12.44 -6.41 -5.32
C THR A 21 11.13 -5.69 -5.52
N THR A 22 10.18 -5.93 -4.61
CA THR A 22 8.80 -5.46 -4.73
C THR A 22 8.45 -4.50 -3.60
N ARG A 23 7.86 -3.36 -3.95
CA ARG A 23 7.27 -2.40 -3.00
C ARG A 23 5.95 -1.87 -3.56
N ALA A 24 4.99 -1.62 -2.68
CA ALA A 24 3.70 -1.04 -3.04
C ALA A 24 3.23 -0.02 -2.00
N LEU A 25 2.40 0.93 -2.40
CA LEU A 25 1.78 1.88 -1.48
C LEU A 25 0.71 1.23 -0.61
N SER A 26 0.06 0.19 -1.12
CA SER A 26 -0.93 -0.61 -0.40
C SER A 26 -0.31 -1.67 0.53
N ALA A 27 1.02 -1.83 0.52
CA ALA A 27 1.73 -2.79 1.36
C ALA A 27 2.80 -2.06 2.18
N VAL A 28 2.63 -2.02 3.51
CA VAL A 28 3.62 -1.39 4.40
C VAL A 28 4.96 -2.10 4.35
N THR A 29 4.97 -3.40 4.07
CA THR A 29 6.18 -4.24 4.02
C THR A 29 6.50 -4.63 2.59
N GLY A 30 7.68 -4.22 2.13
CA GLY A 30 8.26 -4.71 0.87
C GLY A 30 8.84 -6.12 1.01
N GLU A 31 8.84 -6.86 -0.10
CA GLU A 31 9.42 -8.20 -0.19
C GLU A 31 10.51 -8.23 -1.26
N HIS A 32 11.61 -8.90 -0.94
CA HIS A 32 12.83 -8.94 -1.74
C HIS A 32 13.34 -10.37 -1.81
N GLN A 33 13.43 -10.92 -3.02
CA GLN A 33 13.81 -12.28 -3.27
C GLN A 33 15.11 -12.33 -4.07
N PHE A 34 16.00 -13.24 -3.68
CA PHE A 34 17.30 -13.41 -4.30
C PHE A 34 17.58 -14.90 -4.48
N SER A 35 18.00 -15.30 -5.68
CA SER A 35 18.41 -16.68 -5.94
C SER A 35 19.87 -16.77 -6.35
N ILE A 36 20.53 -17.82 -5.87
CA ILE A 36 21.86 -18.20 -6.32
C ILE A 36 21.88 -19.71 -6.56
N THR A 37 22.47 -20.13 -7.67
CA THR A 37 22.65 -21.55 -8.02
C THR A 37 24.09 -21.79 -8.38
N ARG A 38 24.72 -22.74 -7.68
CA ARG A 38 26.12 -23.16 -7.88
C ARG A 38 26.17 -24.59 -8.39
N SER A 39 27.25 -24.92 -9.11
CA SER A 39 27.62 -26.31 -9.39
C SER A 39 27.85 -27.04 -8.07
N TRP A 40 27.56 -28.34 -8.02
CA TRP A 40 27.83 -29.16 -6.84
C TRP A 40 29.31 -29.13 -6.42
N GLN A 41 30.22 -28.96 -7.37
CA GLN A 41 31.66 -28.87 -7.09
C GLN A 41 32.04 -27.60 -6.31
N ASP A 42 31.26 -26.53 -6.46
CA ASP A 42 31.42 -25.24 -5.77
C ASP A 42 30.35 -25.04 -4.67
N ALA A 43 29.69 -26.13 -4.28
CA ALA A 43 28.61 -26.09 -3.30
C ALA A 43 29.16 -25.80 -1.91
N GLU A 44 28.66 -24.71 -1.32
CA GLU A 44 28.99 -24.32 0.04
C GLU A 44 27.73 -24.04 0.82
N ALA A 45 27.77 -24.33 2.12
CA ALA A 45 26.74 -23.89 3.04
C ALA A 45 26.71 -22.35 3.08
N LEU A 46 25.55 -21.74 2.80
CA LEU A 46 25.37 -20.31 3.06
C LEU A 46 25.09 -20.11 4.56
N PRO A 47 25.96 -19.39 5.31
CA PRO A 47 25.77 -19.11 6.73
C PRO A 47 24.74 -17.99 6.95
N LEU A 48 23.66 -18.00 6.18
CA LEU A 48 22.52 -17.12 6.31
C LEU A 48 21.44 -17.85 7.10
N ARG A 49 20.74 -17.13 7.98
CA ARG A 49 19.66 -17.66 8.81
C ARG A 49 18.51 -16.66 8.85
N GLU A 50 17.32 -17.20 9.07
CA GLU A 50 16.11 -16.43 9.30
C GLU A 50 16.31 -15.49 10.50
N GLY A 51 15.74 -14.29 10.45
CA GLY A 51 15.87 -13.26 11.48
C GLY A 51 17.15 -12.42 11.41
N MET A 52 18.13 -12.76 10.57
CA MET A 52 19.31 -11.92 10.39
C MET A 52 18.95 -10.59 9.72
N ALA A 53 19.47 -9.48 10.27
CA ALA A 53 19.30 -8.15 9.68
C ALA A 53 19.97 -8.07 8.30
N VAL A 54 19.28 -7.44 7.36
CA VAL A 54 19.70 -7.29 5.97
C VAL A 54 19.41 -5.89 5.44
N GLU A 55 20.39 -5.31 4.77
CA GLU A 55 20.20 -4.14 3.91
C GLU A 55 20.41 -4.55 2.45
N VAL A 56 19.50 -4.16 1.57
CA VAL A 56 19.53 -4.43 0.14
C VAL A 56 19.98 -3.19 -0.61
N PHE A 57 20.98 -3.33 -1.49
CA PHE A 57 21.51 -2.26 -2.30
C PHE A 57 21.47 -2.58 -3.80
N ILE A 58 21.20 -1.55 -4.61
CA ILE A 58 21.38 -1.55 -6.06
C ILE A 58 22.46 -0.51 -6.37
N GLY A 59 23.67 -0.96 -6.69
CA GLY A 59 24.82 -0.06 -6.74
C GLY A 59 25.05 0.56 -5.36
N GLU A 60 25.02 1.88 -5.28
CA GLU A 60 25.16 2.63 -4.02
C GLU A 60 23.81 2.93 -3.34
N ASP A 61 22.71 2.76 -4.06
CA ASP A 61 21.37 3.08 -3.56
C ASP A 61 20.86 1.97 -2.65
N LYS A 62 20.58 2.30 -1.39
CA LYS A 62 19.82 1.42 -0.52
C LYS A 62 18.37 1.37 -0.97
N VAL A 63 17.83 0.17 -1.17
CA VAL A 63 16.45 -0.03 -1.64
C VAL A 63 15.53 -0.66 -0.61
N ALA A 64 16.10 -1.36 0.38
CA ALA A 64 15.37 -1.95 1.49
C ALA A 64 16.25 -2.19 2.71
N THR A 65 15.62 -2.20 3.88
CA THR A 65 16.22 -2.57 5.17
C THR A 65 15.23 -3.44 5.92
N GLY A 66 15.67 -4.57 6.45
CA GLY A 66 14.77 -5.57 7.03
C GLY A 66 15.49 -6.78 7.59
N TYR A 67 14.82 -7.92 7.51
CA TYR A 67 15.31 -9.20 8.01
C TYR A 67 15.15 -10.30 6.96
N ILE A 68 16.01 -11.31 7.00
CA ILE A 68 15.79 -12.56 6.26
C ILE A 68 14.54 -13.22 6.85
N ALA A 69 13.49 -13.32 6.05
CA ALA A 69 12.24 -13.96 6.42
C ALA A 69 12.27 -15.46 6.13
N GLU A 70 12.86 -15.86 5.02
CA GLU A 70 12.90 -17.25 4.57
C GLU A 70 14.23 -17.56 3.86
N ARG A 71 14.71 -18.79 4.06
CA ARG A 71 15.82 -19.36 3.32
C ARG A 71 15.46 -20.77 2.88
N VAL A 72 15.38 -20.97 1.57
CA VAL A 72 15.03 -22.25 0.96
C VAL A 72 16.27 -22.81 0.25
N PRO A 73 17.05 -23.70 0.90
CA PRO A 73 18.07 -24.48 0.22
C PRO A 73 17.44 -25.65 -0.54
N SER A 74 17.91 -25.90 -1.76
CA SER A 74 17.52 -27.07 -2.55
C SER A 74 18.72 -27.58 -3.34
N TYR A 75 18.90 -28.89 -3.45
CA TYR A 75 20.03 -29.47 -4.17
C TYR A 75 19.70 -30.80 -4.81
N ASP A 76 20.46 -31.14 -5.86
CA ASP A 76 20.50 -32.44 -6.50
C ASP A 76 21.96 -32.90 -6.69
N ALA A 77 22.17 -33.95 -7.48
CA ALA A 77 23.51 -34.49 -7.73
C ALA A 77 24.46 -33.52 -8.47
N ASN A 78 23.92 -32.47 -9.10
CA ASN A 78 24.66 -31.58 -9.99
C ASN A 78 24.71 -30.13 -9.49
N THR A 79 23.74 -29.70 -8.69
CA THR A 79 23.55 -28.29 -8.34
C THR A 79 23.09 -28.09 -6.90
N LEU A 80 23.46 -26.94 -6.35
CA LEU A 80 22.95 -26.40 -5.09
C LEU A 80 22.36 -25.02 -5.37
N SER A 81 21.10 -24.82 -5.00
CA SER A 81 20.38 -23.56 -5.11
C SER A 81 19.94 -23.05 -3.75
N TYR A 82 19.97 -21.74 -3.57
CA TYR A 82 19.37 -21.06 -2.44
C TYR A 82 18.44 -19.97 -2.94
N HIS A 83 17.23 -19.95 -2.40
CA HIS A 83 16.30 -18.84 -2.49
C HIS A 83 16.22 -18.13 -1.15
N ILE A 84 16.49 -16.83 -1.12
CA ILE A 84 16.47 -15.99 0.08
C ILE A 84 15.36 -14.95 -0.07
N THR A 85 14.42 -14.95 0.87
CA THR A 85 13.39 -13.93 0.98
C THR A 85 13.70 -13.01 2.14
N ALA A 86 13.79 -11.71 1.87
CA ALA A 86 13.93 -10.65 2.86
C ALA A 86 12.69 -9.77 2.86
N ARG A 87 12.23 -9.37 4.05
CA ARG A 87 11.09 -8.45 4.23
C ARG A 87 11.52 -7.23 5.01
N CYS A 88 10.95 -6.07 4.67
CA CYS A 88 11.24 -4.80 5.36
C CYS A 88 10.98 -4.90 6.88
N LYS A 89 11.67 -4.07 7.68
CA LYS A 89 11.52 -4.02 9.14
C LYS A 89 10.07 -3.87 9.61
N THR A 90 9.25 -3.15 8.84
CA THR A 90 7.82 -2.96 9.09
C THR A 90 7.02 -4.26 9.12
N LYS A 91 7.58 -5.41 8.70
CA LYS A 91 6.93 -6.71 8.87
C LYS A 91 6.56 -6.97 10.32
N ASP A 92 7.38 -6.54 11.27
CA ASP A 92 7.14 -6.79 12.69
C ASP A 92 5.94 -5.98 13.21
N LEU A 93 5.61 -4.85 12.59
CA LEU A 93 4.39 -4.09 12.90
C LEU A 93 3.13 -4.83 12.45
N VAL A 94 3.24 -5.70 11.46
CA VAL A 94 2.13 -6.48 10.88
C VAL A 94 1.98 -7.83 11.58
N GLU A 95 3.10 -8.50 11.87
CA GLU A 95 3.14 -9.89 12.33
C GLU A 95 3.09 -10.05 13.86
N SER A 96 3.19 -8.96 14.64
CA SER A 96 3.20 -9.00 16.10
C SER A 96 1.98 -8.32 16.71
N SER A 97 1.69 -8.62 17.99
CA SER A 97 0.66 -7.93 18.75
C SER A 97 1.22 -6.67 19.43
N LEU A 98 0.42 -5.62 19.48
CA LEU A 98 0.76 -4.42 20.24
C LEU A 98 0.46 -4.66 21.72
N VAL A 99 1.44 -4.39 22.57
CA VAL A 99 1.30 -4.49 24.03
C VAL A 99 1.44 -3.09 24.61
N HIS A 100 0.36 -2.60 25.25
CA HIS A 100 0.35 -1.32 25.93
C HIS A 100 -0.28 -1.46 27.33
N PRO A 101 0.35 -0.96 28.42
CA PRO A 101 -0.10 -1.21 29.79
C PRO A 101 -1.54 -0.79 30.09
N SER A 102 -1.99 0.35 29.55
CA SER A 102 -3.37 0.83 29.75
C SER A 102 -4.33 0.39 28.65
N GLY A 103 -3.82 -0.05 27.49
CA GLY A 103 -4.61 -0.21 26.27
C GLY A 103 -5.29 1.06 25.77
N GLU A 104 -4.96 2.25 26.29
CA GLU A 104 -5.63 3.51 25.93
C GLU A 104 -4.67 4.69 25.88
N TRP A 105 -4.82 5.53 24.86
CA TRP A 105 -4.18 6.84 24.72
C TRP A 105 -5.24 7.94 24.67
N LYS A 106 -4.91 9.12 25.21
CA LYS A 106 -5.79 10.29 25.22
C LYS A 106 -5.10 11.48 24.59
N HIS A 107 -5.86 12.29 23.83
CA HIS A 107 -5.39 13.52 23.19
C HIS A 107 -4.06 13.38 22.42
N VAL A 108 -3.93 12.30 21.64
CA VAL A 108 -2.68 11.94 20.94
C VAL A 108 -2.79 12.15 19.44
N THR A 109 -1.73 12.62 18.79
CA THR A 109 -1.69 12.71 17.30
C THR A 109 -1.30 11.37 16.69
N LEU A 110 -1.59 11.18 15.39
CA LEU A 110 -1.17 9.98 14.66
C LEU A 110 0.35 9.81 14.69
N ALA A 111 1.12 10.90 14.50
CA ALA A 111 2.59 10.85 14.52
C ALA A 111 3.12 10.44 15.89
N THR A 112 2.64 11.08 16.97
CA THR A 112 3.11 10.77 18.33
C THR A 112 2.83 9.33 18.71
N LEU A 113 1.62 8.83 18.39
CA LEU A 113 1.24 7.45 18.66
C LEU A 113 2.05 6.47 17.80
N ALA A 114 2.26 6.76 16.52
CA ALA A 114 3.10 5.95 15.65
C ALA A 114 4.56 5.88 16.14
N ASP A 115 5.14 7.00 16.57
CA ASP A 115 6.50 7.05 17.12
C ASP A 115 6.64 6.19 18.38
N GLU A 116 5.66 6.26 19.28
CA GLU A 116 5.65 5.44 20.50
C GLU A 116 5.58 3.95 20.18
N ILE A 117 4.66 3.56 19.28
CA ILE A 117 4.43 2.18 18.87
C ILE A 117 5.61 1.60 18.08
N CYS A 118 6.26 2.39 17.23
CA CYS A 118 7.35 1.92 16.38
C CYS A 118 8.70 1.83 17.12
N ARG A 119 8.85 2.54 18.24
CA ARG A 119 10.10 2.63 19.01
C ARG A 119 10.66 1.29 19.48
N PRO A 120 9.87 0.33 20.02
CA PRO A 120 10.38 -0.97 20.44
C PRO A 120 10.95 -1.81 19.29
N TYR A 121 10.48 -1.58 18.06
CA TYR A 121 10.94 -2.25 16.84
C TYR A 121 12.15 -1.55 16.19
N GLY A 122 12.60 -0.44 16.78
CA GLY A 122 13.65 0.42 16.20
C GLY A 122 13.26 1.00 14.85
N ILE A 123 11.97 1.20 14.58
CA ILE A 123 11.44 1.78 13.34
C ILE A 123 11.19 3.27 13.59
N ALA A 124 11.77 4.14 12.77
CA ALA A 124 11.44 5.56 12.81
C ALA A 124 10.16 5.83 12.00
N VAL A 125 9.47 6.93 12.32
CA VAL A 125 8.29 7.40 11.58
C VAL A 125 8.65 8.65 10.79
N GLU A 126 8.24 8.68 9.52
CA GLU A 126 8.41 9.81 8.62
C GLU A 126 7.05 10.34 8.18
N VAL A 127 6.76 11.60 8.47
CA VAL A 127 5.50 12.26 8.13
C VAL A 127 5.71 13.17 6.93
N GLN A 128 5.07 12.84 5.81
CA GLN A 128 5.20 13.56 4.53
C GLN A 128 3.95 14.36 4.15
N THR A 129 2.96 14.44 5.04
CA THR A 129 1.67 15.07 4.77
C THR A 129 1.04 15.61 6.05
N ASP A 130 0.03 16.46 5.92
CA ASP A 130 -0.78 16.88 7.07
C ASP A 130 -1.61 15.70 7.62
N ILE A 131 -1.41 15.39 8.89
CA ILE A 131 -2.07 14.28 9.60
C ILE A 131 -3.26 14.75 10.44
N GLY A 132 -3.64 16.03 10.35
CA GLY A 132 -4.76 16.61 11.09
C GLY A 132 -4.54 16.66 12.61
N GLY A 133 -5.63 16.90 13.34
CA GLY A 133 -5.61 17.08 14.80
C GLY A 133 -5.47 15.79 15.62
N PRO A 134 -5.32 15.91 16.95
CA PRO A 134 -5.23 14.78 17.86
C PRO A 134 -6.54 13.97 17.93
N PHE A 135 -6.42 12.68 18.25
CA PHE A 135 -7.53 11.83 18.66
C PHE A 135 -7.84 12.06 20.14
N THR A 136 -9.10 12.27 20.48
CA THR A 136 -9.53 12.44 21.89
C THR A 136 -9.23 11.18 22.71
N THR A 137 -9.55 10.01 22.17
CA THR A 137 -9.31 8.72 22.80
C THR A 137 -9.05 7.67 21.74
N VAL A 138 -7.99 6.89 21.93
CA VAL A 138 -7.65 5.72 21.13
C VAL A 138 -7.58 4.54 22.08
N ARG A 139 -8.34 3.49 21.80
CA ARG A 139 -8.31 2.24 22.58
C ARG A 139 -7.76 1.13 21.72
N LEU A 140 -6.89 0.32 22.29
CA LEU A 140 -6.33 -0.88 21.71
C LEU A 140 -7.36 -2.01 21.76
N GLU A 141 -7.57 -2.69 20.64
CA GLU A 141 -8.39 -3.90 20.60
C GLU A 141 -7.56 -5.13 20.99
N GLN A 142 -8.20 -6.16 21.57
CA GLN A 142 -7.46 -7.35 22.02
C GLN A 142 -6.86 -8.09 20.82
N GLY A 143 -5.54 -8.32 20.87
CA GLY A 143 -4.80 -9.00 19.81
C GLY A 143 -4.42 -8.10 18.63
N GLU A 144 -4.82 -6.84 18.63
CA GLU A 144 -4.53 -5.88 17.57
C GLU A 144 -3.02 -5.68 17.39
N SER A 145 -2.55 -5.79 16.15
CA SER A 145 -1.17 -5.50 15.78
C SER A 145 -0.89 -4.00 15.76
N PRO A 146 0.38 -3.58 15.88
CA PRO A 146 0.77 -2.18 15.66
C PRO A 146 0.21 -1.60 14.35
N PHE A 147 0.28 -2.38 13.26
CA PHE A 147 -0.17 -1.93 11.95
C PHE A 147 -1.68 -1.78 11.87
N GLU A 148 -2.47 -2.73 12.40
CA GLU A 148 -3.94 -2.63 12.37
C GLU A 148 -4.44 -1.38 13.10
N LEU A 149 -3.89 -1.11 14.30
CA LEU A 149 -4.20 0.10 15.06
C LEU A 149 -3.86 1.36 14.25
N LEU A 150 -2.64 1.43 13.71
CA LEU A 150 -2.20 2.59 12.94
C LEU A 150 -3.01 2.76 11.65
N GLU A 151 -3.36 1.67 10.97
CA GLU A 151 -4.09 1.69 9.71
C GLU A 151 -5.50 2.26 9.89
N ARG A 152 -6.25 1.82 10.91
CA ARG A 152 -7.58 2.39 11.14
C ARG A 152 -7.52 3.86 11.57
N LEU A 153 -6.49 4.29 12.31
CA LEU A 153 -6.30 5.69 12.68
C LEU A 153 -5.86 6.53 11.47
N ALA A 154 -5.03 5.98 10.60
CA ALA A 154 -4.63 6.61 9.34
C ALA A 154 -5.85 6.84 8.42
N ARG A 155 -6.78 5.89 8.38
CA ARG A 155 -8.07 6.04 7.68
C ARG A 155 -8.90 7.21 8.22
N GLN A 156 -8.93 7.39 9.54
CA GLN A 156 -9.54 8.56 10.20
C GLN A 156 -8.86 9.89 9.91
N ARG A 157 -7.66 9.88 9.34
CA ARG A 157 -6.93 11.09 8.89
C ARG A 157 -6.81 11.19 7.37
N GLY A 158 -7.38 10.25 6.62
CA GLY A 158 -7.26 10.24 5.17
C GLY A 158 -5.81 10.18 4.70
N VAL A 159 -4.98 9.37 5.37
CA VAL A 159 -3.56 9.18 5.04
C VAL A 159 -3.25 7.70 4.84
N LEU A 160 -2.22 7.43 4.05
CA LEU A 160 -1.67 6.11 3.73
C LEU A 160 -0.48 5.80 4.64
N LEU A 161 -0.32 4.52 4.98
CA LEU A 161 0.85 3.99 5.65
C LEU A 161 1.66 3.13 4.67
N THR A 162 2.94 3.45 4.52
CA THR A 162 3.89 2.66 3.71
C THR A 162 5.25 2.60 4.41
N SER A 163 6.30 2.11 3.74
CA SER A 163 7.67 2.15 4.25
C SER A 163 8.65 2.73 3.25
N ASN A 164 9.83 3.16 3.70
CA ASN A 164 10.93 3.60 2.84
C ASN A 164 12.10 2.60 2.83
N ALA A 165 13.15 2.91 2.06
CA ALA A 165 14.33 2.04 1.92
C ALA A 165 15.13 1.83 3.22
N ASN A 166 14.97 2.72 4.21
CA ASN A 166 15.58 2.60 5.54
C ASN A 166 14.77 1.67 6.47
N GLY A 167 13.61 1.17 6.01
CA GLY A 167 12.71 0.38 6.83
C GLY A 167 11.93 1.21 7.85
N ASN A 168 11.79 2.51 7.60
CA ASN A 168 10.97 3.41 8.42
C ASN A 168 9.51 3.34 7.97
N LEU A 169 8.57 3.56 8.90
CA LEU A 169 7.17 3.77 8.61
C LEU A 169 7.00 5.17 7.99
N VAL A 170 6.26 5.28 6.90
CA VAL A 170 5.99 6.55 6.22
C VAL A 170 4.49 6.81 6.23
N ILE A 171 4.11 8.00 6.70
CA ILE A 171 2.73 8.51 6.68
C ILE A 171 2.62 9.53 5.55
N ALA A 172 1.83 9.24 4.52
CA ALA A 172 1.77 10.03 3.29
C ALA A 172 0.37 10.11 2.70
N ARG A 173 0.20 10.91 1.64
CA ARG A 173 -0.93 10.83 0.70
C ARG A 173 -0.41 10.49 -0.70
N ALA A 174 -1.32 10.20 -1.61
CA ALA A 174 -1.00 10.14 -3.03
C ALA A 174 -0.30 11.44 -3.44
N SER A 175 0.93 11.32 -3.96
CA SER A 175 1.74 12.47 -4.32
C SER A 175 1.16 13.21 -5.52
N ASP A 176 1.34 14.54 -5.55
CA ASP A 176 1.12 15.42 -6.69
C ASP A 176 2.37 15.63 -7.54
N ILE A 177 3.53 15.17 -7.06
CA ILE A 177 4.82 15.33 -7.76
C ILE A 177 4.85 14.43 -8.99
N GLN A 178 4.90 15.08 -10.17
CA GLN A 178 5.03 14.42 -11.47
C GLN A 178 6.48 14.29 -11.89
N LEU A 179 6.84 13.12 -12.41
CA LEU A 179 8.13 12.84 -13.02
C LEU A 179 8.26 13.53 -14.38
N HIS A 180 9.47 13.98 -14.71
CA HIS A 180 9.76 14.57 -16.02
C HIS A 180 9.76 13.53 -17.16
N THR A 181 9.97 12.25 -16.85
CA THR A 181 9.87 11.17 -17.84
C THR A 181 8.41 10.77 -18.06
N ALA A 182 8.09 10.35 -19.28
CA ALA A 182 6.80 9.74 -19.64
C ALA A 182 7.01 8.28 -20.05
N LEU A 183 5.95 7.47 -20.00
CA LEU A 183 5.89 6.12 -20.56
C LEU A 183 5.13 6.18 -21.88
N VAL A 184 5.79 5.84 -22.98
CA VAL A 184 5.24 5.99 -24.34
C VAL A 184 5.35 4.67 -25.08
N LEU A 185 4.20 4.17 -25.57
CA LEU A 185 4.14 2.96 -26.38
C LEU A 185 5.01 3.12 -27.64
N GLY A 186 5.77 2.06 -27.96
CA GLY A 186 6.70 2.07 -29.09
C GLY A 186 8.02 2.80 -28.81
N GLN A 187 8.22 3.37 -27.61
CA GLN A 187 9.47 3.98 -27.19
C GLN A 187 10.10 3.24 -26.00
N ASN A 188 9.62 3.49 -24.79
CA ASN A 188 10.24 2.99 -23.55
C ASN A 188 9.36 2.02 -22.76
N ILE A 189 8.19 1.68 -23.30
CA ILE A 189 7.36 0.56 -22.83
C ILE A 189 7.83 -0.72 -23.51
N LEU A 190 8.33 -1.69 -22.75
CA LEU A 190 8.72 -3.02 -23.26
C LEU A 190 7.52 -3.96 -23.38
N ALA A 191 6.67 -3.96 -22.35
CA ALA A 191 5.46 -4.76 -22.30
C ALA A 191 4.47 -4.04 -21.38
N ALA A 192 3.17 -4.26 -21.58
CA ALA A 192 2.16 -3.75 -20.69
C ALA A 192 0.97 -4.70 -20.58
N ARG A 193 0.31 -4.70 -19.43
CA ARG A 193 -0.94 -5.40 -19.20
C ARG A 193 -1.88 -4.53 -18.38
N GLY A 194 -3.11 -4.37 -18.86
CA GLY A 194 -4.14 -3.58 -18.20
C GLY A 194 -5.34 -4.43 -17.83
N ARG A 195 -5.98 -4.10 -16.71
CA ARG A 195 -7.29 -4.59 -16.33
C ARG A 195 -8.19 -3.39 -16.08
N PHE A 196 -9.18 -3.23 -16.95
CA PHE A 196 -10.19 -2.17 -16.90
C PHE A 196 -11.55 -2.84 -16.80
N SER A 197 -12.22 -2.68 -15.66
CA SER A 197 -13.45 -3.38 -15.36
C SER A 197 -14.47 -2.46 -14.71
N GLU A 198 -15.71 -2.50 -15.20
CA GLU A 198 -16.84 -1.94 -14.47
C GLU A 198 -17.43 -2.92 -13.43
N SER A 199 -16.81 -4.09 -13.23
CA SER A 199 -17.23 -4.98 -12.14
C SER A 199 -17.04 -4.25 -10.82
N GLU A 200 -18.07 -4.25 -9.98
CA GLU A 200 -18.10 -3.53 -8.70
C GLU A 200 -18.00 -1.99 -8.79
N ARG A 201 -18.07 -1.41 -9.99
CA ARG A 201 -18.32 0.01 -10.22
C ARG A 201 -19.82 0.28 -10.38
N PHE A 202 -20.26 1.40 -9.81
CA PHE A 202 -21.66 1.78 -9.69
C PHE A 202 -21.81 3.27 -9.98
N SER A 203 -22.84 3.66 -10.73
CA SER A 203 -23.14 5.08 -11.00
C SER A 203 -23.48 5.86 -9.73
N GLN A 204 -23.97 5.15 -8.71
CA GLN A 204 -24.42 5.73 -7.46
C GLN A 204 -24.16 4.78 -6.29
N TYR A 205 -23.46 5.26 -5.27
CA TYR A 205 -23.27 4.60 -3.99
C TYR A 205 -24.25 5.23 -2.98
N ILE A 206 -25.31 4.49 -2.64
CA ILE A 206 -26.37 4.95 -1.75
C ILE A 206 -26.15 4.32 -0.37
N ILE A 207 -25.68 5.12 0.58
CA ILE A 207 -25.52 4.67 1.96
C ILE A 207 -26.85 4.90 2.67
N LYS A 208 -27.42 3.85 3.27
CA LYS A 208 -28.66 3.91 4.05
C LYS A 208 -28.40 3.50 5.49
N GLY A 209 -29.10 4.10 6.45
CA GLY A 209 -29.03 3.70 7.85
C GLY A 209 -30.08 4.41 8.68
N VAL A 210 -30.05 4.15 9.98
CA VAL A 210 -30.95 4.78 10.96
C VAL A 210 -30.13 5.72 11.85
N GLY A 211 -30.65 6.94 12.07
CA GLY A 211 -30.07 7.88 13.03
C GLY A 211 -30.38 7.47 14.47
N ASN A 212 -29.98 8.29 15.45
CA ASN A 212 -30.37 8.10 16.84
C ASN A 212 -31.88 8.34 17.01
N GLY A 213 -32.69 7.29 16.88
CA GLY A 213 -34.13 7.34 17.09
C GLY A 213 -34.76 5.96 17.19
N ALA A 214 -34.93 5.50 18.43
CA ALA A 214 -35.69 4.34 18.94
C ALA A 214 -35.51 2.96 18.28
N ALA A 215 -35.54 1.92 19.11
CA ALA A 215 -35.61 0.54 18.69
C ALA A 215 -36.82 0.28 17.76
N PHE A 216 -36.69 -0.75 16.92
CA PHE A 216 -37.58 -1.09 15.80
C PHE A 216 -39.07 -1.27 16.19
N ASP A 217 -39.33 -1.38 17.49
CA ASP A 217 -40.56 -1.78 18.15
C ASP A 217 -41.39 -0.61 18.74
N ALA A 218 -40.91 0.63 18.68
CA ALA A 218 -41.56 1.77 19.36
C ALA A 218 -41.83 3.02 18.50
N GLN A 219 -42.02 2.90 17.18
CA GLN A 219 -42.38 4.04 16.33
C GLN A 219 -43.76 3.93 15.67
N SER A 220 -44.49 5.05 15.64
CA SER A 220 -45.77 5.21 14.92
C SER A 220 -45.57 5.02 13.40
N PRO A 221 -46.51 4.37 12.68
CA PRO A 221 -46.37 4.00 11.26
C PRO A 221 -46.13 5.17 10.27
N ALA A 222 -46.23 6.43 10.72
CA ALA A 222 -45.95 7.62 9.91
C ALA A 222 -44.47 8.09 9.94
N ARG A 223 -43.56 7.42 10.68
CA ARG A 223 -42.11 7.74 10.73
C ARG A 223 -41.20 6.56 10.37
N VAL A 224 -41.66 5.63 9.54
CA VAL A 224 -40.83 4.53 9.04
C VAL A 224 -39.96 5.06 7.88
N GLY A 225 -38.93 5.85 8.19
CA GLY A 225 -38.02 6.40 7.20
C GLY A 225 -36.57 6.31 7.68
N GLY A 226 -35.76 5.53 6.97
CA GLY A 226 -34.31 5.57 7.15
C GLY A 226 -33.73 6.88 6.63
N GLN A 227 -32.47 7.16 6.93
CA GLN A 227 -31.72 8.25 6.30
C GLN A 227 -30.88 7.69 5.17
N SER A 228 -30.58 8.52 4.16
CA SER A 228 -29.67 8.12 3.09
C SER A 228 -28.81 9.25 2.56
N VAL A 229 -27.61 8.91 2.11
CA VAL A 229 -26.72 9.79 1.35
C VAL A 229 -26.31 9.06 0.08
N SER A 230 -26.21 9.81 -1.00
CA SER A 230 -25.80 9.31 -2.29
C SER A 230 -24.50 9.96 -2.75
N VAL A 231 -23.56 9.14 -3.20
CA VAL A 231 -22.31 9.57 -3.84
C VAL A 231 -22.31 9.08 -5.28
N ASN A 232 -22.18 10.00 -6.23
CA ASN A 232 -22.17 9.69 -7.66
C ASN A 232 -20.76 9.38 -8.18
N ASP A 233 -20.71 8.42 -9.09
CA ASP A 233 -19.53 8.11 -9.91
C ASP A 233 -19.83 8.52 -11.35
N ASN A 234 -19.37 9.71 -11.73
CA ASN A 234 -19.69 10.30 -13.04
C ASN A 234 -19.02 9.58 -14.21
N ASP A 235 -18.06 8.70 -13.96
CA ASP A 235 -17.44 7.86 -15.00
C ASP A 235 -18.39 6.75 -15.46
N ILE A 236 -19.37 6.38 -14.63
CA ILE A 236 -20.32 5.30 -14.91
C ILE A 236 -21.63 5.91 -15.40
N THR A 237 -21.72 6.05 -16.73
CA THR A 237 -22.85 6.71 -17.41
C THR A 237 -24.14 5.86 -17.42
N ARG A 238 -24.01 4.53 -17.30
CA ARG A 238 -25.14 3.61 -17.19
C ARG A 238 -25.68 3.58 -15.77
N TYR A 239 -27.02 3.61 -15.62
CA TYR A 239 -27.66 3.48 -14.31
C TYR A 239 -27.32 2.14 -13.64
N ARG A 240 -26.52 2.20 -12.58
CA ARG A 240 -26.02 1.07 -11.78
C ARG A 240 -25.91 1.48 -10.31
N PRO A 241 -27.02 1.59 -9.56
CA PRO A 241 -26.95 1.95 -8.14
C PRO A 241 -26.48 0.77 -7.28
N LYS A 242 -25.75 1.06 -6.21
CA LYS A 242 -25.45 0.13 -5.11
C LYS A 242 -25.94 0.72 -3.80
N ILE A 243 -26.80 -0.02 -3.10
CA ILE A 243 -27.23 0.32 -1.75
C ILE A 243 -26.31 -0.37 -0.75
N ILE A 244 -25.83 0.37 0.23
CA ILE A 244 -24.97 -0.12 1.31
C ILE A 244 -25.62 0.27 2.63
N LEU A 245 -25.87 -0.71 3.48
CA LEU A 245 -26.38 -0.47 4.83
C LEU A 245 -25.23 -0.04 5.75
N SER A 246 -25.47 1.01 6.52
CA SER A 246 -24.60 1.46 7.60
C SER A 246 -24.87 0.60 8.83
N GLU A 247 -23.84 -0.03 9.35
CA GLU A 247 -23.87 -0.76 10.63
C GLU A 247 -23.72 0.20 11.81
N GLU A 248 -23.17 1.38 11.57
CA GLU A 248 -23.04 2.47 12.54
C GLU A 248 -24.24 3.41 12.49
N VAL A 249 -24.46 4.16 13.58
CA VAL A 249 -25.45 5.24 13.66
C VAL A 249 -25.27 6.19 12.48
N PHE A 250 -26.35 6.39 11.72
CA PHE A 250 -26.29 7.19 10.51
C PHE A 250 -26.03 8.67 10.84
N THR A 251 -25.02 9.24 10.17
CA THR A 251 -24.79 10.68 10.07
C THR A 251 -24.55 11.02 8.61
N ALA A 252 -25.01 12.17 8.12
CA ALA A 252 -24.85 12.50 6.70
C ALA A 252 -23.37 12.57 6.28
N ASP A 253 -22.53 13.13 7.14
CA ASP A 253 -21.08 13.22 6.88
C ASP A 253 -20.42 11.83 6.90
N GLY A 254 -20.73 10.98 7.89
CA GLY A 254 -20.24 9.60 7.94
C GLY A 254 -20.68 8.78 6.72
N ALA A 255 -21.95 8.91 6.33
CA ALA A 255 -22.51 8.24 5.17
C ALA A 255 -21.89 8.72 3.85
N SER A 256 -21.68 10.03 3.68
CA SER A 256 -20.99 10.61 2.51
C SER A 256 -19.58 10.03 2.37
N ARG A 257 -18.81 9.99 3.46
CA ARG A 257 -17.44 9.46 3.47
C ARG A 257 -17.37 7.97 3.21
N ARG A 258 -18.27 7.18 3.80
CA ARG A 258 -18.39 5.75 3.47
C ARG A 258 -18.69 5.54 1.99
N GLY A 259 -19.58 6.36 1.41
CA GLY A 259 -19.86 6.35 -0.03
C GLY A 259 -18.62 6.70 -0.87
N GLN A 260 -17.87 7.73 -0.49
CA GLN A 260 -16.62 8.10 -1.15
C GLN A 260 -15.56 6.99 -1.03
N TRP A 261 -15.39 6.39 0.14
CA TRP A 261 -14.44 5.30 0.35
C TRP A 261 -14.76 4.09 -0.52
N GLN A 262 -16.04 3.72 -0.60
CA GLN A 262 -16.51 2.62 -1.47
C GLN A 262 -16.25 2.94 -2.95
N LYS A 263 -16.50 4.18 -3.38
CA LYS A 263 -16.19 4.64 -4.74
C LYS A 263 -14.69 4.54 -5.04
N GLN A 264 -13.83 5.08 -4.19
CA GLN A 264 -12.38 5.07 -4.43
C GLN A 264 -11.80 3.66 -4.41
N ARG A 265 -12.24 2.83 -3.47
CA ARG A 265 -11.87 1.41 -3.43
C ARG A 265 -12.29 0.68 -4.70
N ALA A 266 -13.51 0.91 -5.18
CA ALA A 266 -13.99 0.32 -6.43
C ALA A 266 -13.15 0.80 -7.62
N LEU A 267 -12.79 2.09 -7.69
CA LEU A 267 -11.92 2.63 -8.73
C LEU A 267 -10.53 1.97 -8.72
N ALA A 268 -9.92 1.83 -7.54
CA ALA A 268 -8.61 1.20 -7.37
C ALA A 268 -8.58 -0.26 -7.85
N HIS A 269 -9.66 -1.02 -7.63
CA HIS A 269 -9.76 -2.41 -8.10
C HIS A 269 -10.17 -2.54 -9.58
N ALA A 270 -10.89 -1.53 -10.10
CA ALA A 270 -11.43 -1.51 -11.45
C ALA A 270 -10.37 -1.17 -12.51
N THR A 271 -9.47 -0.25 -12.18
CA THR A 271 -8.54 0.34 -13.14
C THR A 271 -7.10 0.15 -12.65
N THR A 272 -6.44 -0.87 -13.19
CA THR A 272 -5.03 -1.15 -12.90
C THR A 272 -4.29 -1.40 -14.20
N THR A 273 -3.09 -0.83 -14.33
CA THR A 273 -2.19 -1.15 -15.45
C THR A 273 -0.79 -1.40 -14.93
N GLU A 274 -0.14 -2.40 -15.49
CA GLU A 274 1.26 -2.69 -15.23
C GLU A 274 2.06 -2.47 -16.50
N ILE A 275 3.11 -1.64 -16.40
CA ILE A 275 3.99 -1.31 -17.51
C ILE A 275 5.41 -1.79 -17.17
N THR A 276 5.97 -2.62 -18.04
CA THR A 276 7.34 -3.10 -17.95
C THR A 276 8.27 -2.18 -18.73
N VAL A 277 9.33 -1.71 -18.08
CA VAL A 277 10.37 -0.84 -18.66
C VAL A 277 11.74 -1.48 -18.54
N GLN A 278 12.67 -1.07 -19.40
CA GLN A 278 14.05 -1.54 -19.37
C GLN A 278 14.80 -0.99 -18.16
N GLY A 279 15.52 -1.86 -17.44
CA GLY A 279 16.38 -1.49 -16.32
C GLY A 279 15.63 -1.01 -15.08
N TRP A 280 16.42 -0.58 -14.08
CA TRP A 280 15.91 -0.15 -12.76
C TRP A 280 15.96 1.36 -12.54
N ARG A 281 16.64 2.05 -13.44
CA ARG A 281 16.84 3.49 -13.38
C ARG A 281 16.08 4.16 -14.51
N MET A 282 15.56 5.33 -14.20
CA MET A 282 15.08 6.30 -15.17
C MET A 282 16.25 6.84 -16.02
N PRO A 283 15.97 7.48 -17.17
CA PRO A 283 17.01 8.09 -18.01
C PRO A 283 17.91 9.11 -17.28
N ASN A 284 17.41 9.74 -16.22
CA ASN A 284 18.18 10.66 -15.39
C ASN A 284 19.11 9.97 -14.37
N GLY A 285 19.22 8.64 -14.39
CA GLY A 285 20.06 7.86 -13.49
C GLY A 285 19.45 7.56 -12.12
N MET A 286 18.28 8.12 -11.77
CA MET A 286 17.62 7.80 -10.50
C MET A 286 16.86 6.48 -10.60
N LEU A 287 16.79 5.71 -9.51
CA LEU A 287 15.89 4.55 -9.44
C LEU A 287 14.43 4.98 -9.64
N TRP A 288 13.63 4.10 -10.26
CA TRP A 288 12.18 4.31 -10.34
C TRP A 288 11.59 4.51 -8.93
N PRO A 289 10.92 5.64 -8.65
CA PRO A 289 10.37 5.94 -7.33
C PRO A 289 8.93 5.45 -7.19
N LEU A 290 8.55 5.12 -5.96
CA LEU A 290 7.16 4.89 -5.57
C LEU A 290 6.49 6.25 -5.25
N ASN A 291 5.15 6.31 -5.33
CA ASN A 291 4.37 7.49 -4.98
C ASN A 291 4.79 8.75 -5.77
N ARG A 292 4.87 8.61 -7.09
CA ARG A 292 5.10 9.71 -8.04
C ARG A 292 4.15 9.56 -9.20
N ARG A 293 3.77 10.70 -9.78
CA ARG A 293 2.91 10.73 -10.97
C ARG A 293 3.76 10.60 -12.24
N ILE A 294 3.24 9.91 -13.24
CA ILE A 294 3.91 9.72 -14.52
C ILE A 294 2.90 9.79 -15.66
N LYS A 295 3.24 10.54 -16.72
CA LYS A 295 2.44 10.57 -17.93
C LYS A 295 2.57 9.24 -18.66
N VAL A 296 1.45 8.66 -19.06
CA VAL A 296 1.37 7.44 -19.86
C VAL A 296 0.65 7.75 -21.16
N LEU A 297 1.27 7.38 -22.28
CA LEU A 297 0.70 7.41 -23.62
C LEU A 297 0.75 5.99 -24.19
N ASP A 298 -0.36 5.27 -24.06
CA ASP A 298 -0.53 3.90 -24.52
C ASP A 298 -1.88 3.77 -25.26
N PRO A 299 -1.91 3.99 -26.59
CA PRO A 299 -3.13 3.89 -27.37
C PRO A 299 -3.70 2.46 -27.46
N ILE A 300 -2.93 1.40 -27.19
CA ILE A 300 -3.46 0.02 -27.16
C ILE A 300 -4.34 -0.17 -25.91
N GLN A 301 -3.90 0.35 -24.77
CA GLN A 301 -4.70 0.35 -23.54
C GLN A 301 -5.72 1.49 -23.47
N GLY A 302 -5.69 2.45 -24.41
CA GLY A 302 -6.55 3.63 -24.39
C GLY A 302 -6.18 4.64 -23.31
N ILE A 303 -4.90 4.72 -22.92
CA ILE A 303 -4.41 5.61 -21.87
C ILE A 303 -3.68 6.79 -22.50
N ASP A 304 -4.16 7.99 -22.22
CA ASP A 304 -3.45 9.26 -22.45
C ASP A 304 -3.60 10.16 -21.22
N ASP A 305 -3.07 9.71 -20.09
CA ASP A 305 -3.31 10.36 -18.80
C ASP A 305 -2.10 10.26 -17.85
N VAL A 306 -2.15 11.00 -16.76
CA VAL A 306 -1.17 10.97 -15.68
C VAL A 306 -1.63 9.97 -14.62
N LEU A 307 -0.84 8.91 -14.43
CA LEU A 307 -1.11 7.87 -13.44
C LEU A 307 -0.13 7.95 -12.26
N LEU A 308 -0.51 7.37 -11.13
CA LEU A 308 0.34 7.26 -9.94
C LEU A 308 1.06 5.90 -9.91
N ILE A 309 2.37 5.92 -9.64
CA ILE A 309 3.15 4.69 -9.38
C ILE A 309 2.79 4.16 -7.98
N ALA A 310 1.89 3.18 -7.95
CA ALA A 310 1.36 2.56 -6.74
C ALA A 310 2.11 1.29 -6.34
N SER A 311 2.77 0.62 -7.28
CA SER A 311 3.71 -0.45 -6.98
C SER A 311 4.86 -0.47 -7.97
N LEU A 312 5.96 -1.10 -7.56
CA LEU A 312 7.08 -1.38 -8.44
C LEU A 312 7.70 -2.73 -8.06
N THR A 313 8.08 -3.48 -9.08
CA THR A 313 8.82 -4.73 -8.98
C THR A 313 10.03 -4.65 -9.89
N ARG A 314 11.23 -4.66 -9.32
CA ARG A 314 12.48 -4.69 -10.08
C ARG A 314 12.95 -6.13 -10.23
N LEU A 315 13.19 -6.55 -11.46
CA LEU A 315 13.58 -7.91 -11.81
C LEU A 315 14.97 -7.92 -12.44
N GLU A 316 15.78 -8.91 -12.09
CA GLU A 316 16.98 -9.32 -12.81
C GLU A 316 16.94 -10.84 -12.96
N ASP A 317 17.17 -11.32 -14.17
CA ASP A 317 17.36 -12.71 -14.51
C ASP A 317 18.34 -12.83 -15.69
N ASP A 318 18.44 -14.02 -16.30
CA ASP A 318 19.31 -14.26 -17.45
C ASP A 318 18.93 -13.44 -18.70
N GLN A 319 17.71 -12.91 -18.78
CA GLN A 319 17.23 -12.02 -19.86
C GLN A 319 17.59 -10.55 -19.61
N GLY A 320 18.11 -10.23 -18.43
CA GLY A 320 18.56 -8.90 -18.05
C GLY A 320 17.66 -8.25 -17.00
N ARG A 321 17.62 -6.91 -17.01
CA ARG A 321 16.96 -6.13 -15.96
C ARG A 321 15.74 -5.42 -16.46
N THR A 322 14.64 -5.54 -15.73
CA THR A 322 13.40 -4.82 -16.01
C THR A 322 12.80 -4.26 -14.73
N THR A 323 11.92 -3.27 -14.87
CA THR A 323 11.04 -2.83 -13.79
C THR A 323 9.60 -2.92 -14.27
N VAL A 324 8.75 -3.59 -13.49
CA VAL A 324 7.30 -3.56 -13.65
C VAL A 324 6.76 -2.47 -12.74
N LEU A 325 6.12 -1.46 -13.33
CA LEU A 325 5.46 -0.36 -12.64
C LEU A 325 3.97 -0.63 -12.59
N GLY A 326 3.41 -0.80 -11.39
CA GLY A 326 1.97 -0.85 -11.19
C GLY A 326 1.41 0.56 -11.02
N LEU A 327 0.52 0.92 -11.93
CA LEU A 327 -0.04 2.26 -12.07
C LEU A 327 -1.55 2.24 -11.83
N VAL A 328 -2.03 3.27 -11.16
CA VAL A 328 -3.45 3.51 -10.88
C VAL A 328 -3.80 4.98 -11.12
N PRO A 329 -5.07 5.32 -11.36
CA PRO A 329 -5.52 6.71 -11.33
C PRO A 329 -5.15 7.37 -9.99
N PRO A 330 -4.60 8.60 -9.96
CA PRO A 330 -4.12 9.20 -8.70
C PRO A 330 -5.21 9.29 -7.61
N ASN A 331 -6.44 9.60 -8.00
CA ASN A 331 -7.60 9.70 -7.11
C ASN A 331 -8.01 8.35 -6.49
N ALA A 332 -7.64 7.22 -7.10
CA ALA A 332 -7.92 5.89 -6.55
C ALA A 332 -7.22 5.63 -5.21
N MET A 333 -6.15 6.38 -4.91
CA MET A 333 -5.38 6.29 -3.67
C MET A 333 -5.71 7.42 -2.68
N ASP A 334 -6.71 8.26 -2.98
CA ASP A 334 -7.20 9.27 -2.04
C ASP A 334 -8.09 8.60 -0.99
N ILE A 335 -7.70 8.72 0.28
CA ILE A 335 -8.48 8.19 1.41
C ILE A 335 -9.36 9.31 1.98
N PRO A 336 -10.69 9.19 1.94
CA PRO A 336 -11.59 10.14 2.61
C PRO A 336 -11.40 10.12 4.13
N ILE A 337 -11.34 11.29 4.76
CA ILE A 337 -11.07 11.44 6.20
C ILE A 337 -12.23 10.92 7.05
N GLU A 338 -12.05 9.86 7.84
CA GLU A 338 -13.04 9.41 8.85
C GLU A 338 -12.96 10.25 10.16
N THR A 339 -13.29 11.54 10.18
CA THR A 339 -13.64 12.29 11.41
C THR A 339 -14.71 11.63 12.29
N ALA A 340 -14.51 11.71 13.61
CA ALA A 340 -15.48 11.36 14.63
C ALA A 340 -16.63 12.40 14.70
N LYS A 341 -17.87 11.87 14.71
CA LYS A 341 -19.16 12.49 15.03
C LYS A 341 -19.23 14.04 15.03
N ASP A 342 -19.75 14.58 13.92
CA ASP A 342 -20.63 15.74 13.99
C ASP A 342 -21.85 15.47 13.09
N THR A 343 -23.03 15.44 13.70
CA THR A 343 -24.26 14.95 13.05
C THR A 343 -25.03 16.15 12.49
N LYS A 344 -24.95 16.38 11.18
CA LYS A 344 -26.01 17.13 10.47
C LYS A 344 -26.96 16.17 9.75
N GLN A 345 -28.25 16.41 9.96
CA GLN A 345 -29.36 15.59 9.48
C GLN A 345 -29.63 15.89 8.00
N VAL A 346 -29.83 14.85 7.16
CA VAL A 346 -30.19 14.99 5.74
C VAL A 346 -31.30 13.99 5.38
N ALA A 347 -32.04 14.34 4.31
CA ALA A 347 -33.32 13.85 3.81
C ALA A 347 -33.75 12.41 4.18
N ALA A 348 -35.00 12.31 4.63
CA ALA A 348 -35.73 11.06 4.84
C ALA A 348 -36.24 10.50 3.51
N TRP A 349 -36.35 9.17 3.42
CA TRP A 349 -36.92 8.45 2.28
C TRP A 349 -38.01 7.49 2.74
#